data_AF-A0A0S7EP63-F1
#
_entry.id   AF-A0A0S7EP63-F1
#
_cell.length_a   1.000
_cell.length_b   1.000
_cell.length_c   1.000
_cell.angle_alpha   90.00
_cell.angle_beta   90.00
_cell.angle_gamma   90.00
#
_symmetry.space_group_name_H-M   'P 1'
#
loop_
_entity.id
_entity.type
_entity.pdbx_description
1 polymer ?
#
loop_
_entity_poly.entity_id
_entity_poly.type
_entity_poly.pdbx_seq_one_letter_code
_entity_poly.pdbx_strand_id
1 'polypeptide(L)'
;MSASGKNLTPPELPAAEREKLLSLCDAALCKVVKLLGVSMVIGVGKVAEQRARRALSAEGVVNVRVEGVMHPSPRNPLANKGWEEVARAKLADLGVLPLLSSS
;
A
#
# COMPACT_ATOMS: atom_id res chain seq x y z
N MET A 1 -25.02 7.18 -7.89
CA MET A 1 -24.69 6.00 -7.06
C MET A 1 -25.42 4.79 -7.64
N SER A 2 -24.76 3.64 -7.81
CA SER A 2 -25.43 2.44 -8.34
C SER A 2 -26.40 1.88 -7.29
N ALA A 3 -27.61 1.52 -7.70
CA ALA A 3 -28.67 1.00 -6.82
C ALA A 3 -28.31 -0.32 -6.09
N SER A 4 -27.25 -1.00 -6.51
CA SER A 4 -26.83 -2.30 -5.96
C SER A 4 -26.05 -2.23 -4.64
N GLY A 5 -25.63 -1.05 -4.18
CA GLY A 5 -24.77 -0.92 -3.00
C GLY A 5 -23.38 -1.55 -3.15
N LYS A 6 -22.98 -1.90 -4.39
CA LYS A 6 -21.68 -2.51 -4.68
C LYS A 6 -20.53 -1.57 -4.27
N ASN A 7 -19.52 -2.11 -3.58
CA ASN A 7 -18.29 -1.39 -3.29
C ASN A 7 -17.59 -0.92 -4.58
N LEU A 8 -17.19 0.35 -4.60
CA LEU A 8 -16.39 0.95 -5.67
C LEU A 8 -14.98 1.22 -5.16
N THR A 9 -14.00 0.59 -5.79
CA THR A 9 -12.59 0.87 -5.54
C THR A 9 -12.14 2.10 -6.31
N PRO A 10 -11.07 2.81 -5.89
CA PRO A 10 -10.60 3.99 -6.60
C PRO A 10 -10.37 3.78 -8.11
N PRO A 11 -9.84 2.65 -8.61
CA PRO A 11 -9.74 2.38 -10.04
C PRO A 11 -11.09 2.38 -10.79
N GLU A 12 -12.20 2.05 -10.11
CA GLU A 12 -13.55 2.01 -10.67
C GLU A 12 -14.23 3.41 -10.72
N LEU A 13 -13.61 4.44 -10.14
CA LEU A 13 -14.11 5.82 -10.21
C LEU A 13 -13.78 6.49 -11.56
N PRO A 14 -14.59 7.47 -12.00
CA PRO A 14 -14.27 8.32 -13.15
C PRO A 14 -12.87 8.93 -13.01
N ALA A 15 -12.13 9.01 -14.12
CA ALA A 15 -10.71 9.36 -14.10
C ALA A 15 -10.42 10.70 -13.38
N ALA A 16 -11.20 11.74 -13.67
CA ALA A 16 -11.03 13.06 -13.06
C ALA A 16 -11.29 13.05 -11.53
N GLU A 17 -12.34 12.36 -11.09
CA GLU A 17 -12.65 12.23 -9.66
C GLU A 17 -11.59 11.40 -8.93
N ARG A 18 -11.17 10.30 -9.55
CA ARG A 18 -10.09 9.43 -9.05
C ARG A 18 -8.79 10.20 -8.89
N GLU A 19 -8.40 10.98 -9.88
CA GLU A 19 -7.15 11.76 -9.83
C GLU A 19 -7.19 12.84 -8.76
N LYS A 20 -8.31 13.56 -8.65
CA LYS A 20 -8.53 14.55 -7.59
C LYS A 20 -8.44 13.90 -6.21
N LEU A 21 -9.14 12.79 -5.99
CA LEU A 21 -9.10 12.04 -4.73
C LEU A 21 -7.68 11.58 -4.40
N LEU A 22 -7.03 10.89 -5.34
CA LEU A 22 -5.72 10.30 -5.10
C LEU A 22 -4.64 11.38 -4.90
N SER A 23 -4.74 12.55 -5.53
CA SER A 23 -3.80 13.65 -5.27
C SER A 23 -3.83 14.12 -3.81
N LEU A 24 -5.02 14.18 -3.20
CA LEU A 24 -5.18 14.54 -1.79
C LEU A 24 -4.64 13.43 -0.88
N CYS A 25 -4.90 12.17 -1.22
CA CYS A 25 -4.37 11.01 -0.50
C CYS A 25 -2.83 10.95 -0.58
N ASP A 26 -2.25 11.20 -1.75
CA ASP A 26 -0.80 11.20 -1.98
C ASP A 26 -0.13 12.27 -1.10
N ALA A 27 -0.69 13.48 -1.03
CA ALA A 27 -0.21 14.55 -0.16
C ALA A 27 -0.30 14.19 1.34
N ALA A 28 -1.42 13.58 1.76
CA ALA A 28 -1.60 13.12 3.14
C ALA A 28 -0.59 12.01 3.50
N LEU A 29 -0.40 11.03 2.61
CA LEU A 29 0.56 9.95 2.79
C LEU A 29 1.99 10.50 2.98
N CYS A 30 2.41 11.45 2.14
CA CYS A 30 3.73 12.05 2.27
C CYS A 30 3.92 12.77 3.61
N LYS A 31 2.88 13.47 4.10
CA LYS A 31 2.92 14.11 5.43
C LYS A 31 3.06 13.09 6.54
N VAL A 32 2.31 11.99 6.50
CA VAL A 32 2.38 10.91 7.49
C VAL A 32 3.76 10.26 7.49
N VAL A 33 4.31 9.95 6.32
CA VAL A 33 5.65 9.35 6.18
C VAL A 33 6.72 10.28 6.77
N LYS A 34 6.68 11.58 6.45
CA LYS A 34 7.61 12.59 7.00
C LYS A 34 7.47 12.71 8.52
N LEU A 35 6.22 12.75 9.02
CA LEU A 35 5.93 12.92 10.45
C LEU A 35 6.38 11.72 11.28
N LEU A 36 6.13 10.50 10.80
CA LEU A 36 6.53 9.27 11.49
C LEU A 36 8.03 8.97 11.37
N GLY A 37 8.74 9.64 10.46
CA GLY A 37 10.19 9.43 10.26
C GLY A 37 10.54 8.00 9.84
N VAL A 38 9.63 7.31 9.13
CA VAL A 38 9.84 5.91 8.75
C VAL A 38 10.92 5.78 7.69
N SER A 39 11.73 4.72 7.76
CA SER A 39 12.72 4.38 6.73
C SER A 39 12.16 3.49 5.61
N MET A 40 11.01 2.86 5.84
CA MET A 40 10.35 1.97 4.88
C MET A 40 8.83 2.11 4.91
N VAL A 41 8.20 2.06 3.74
CA VAL A 41 6.75 1.92 3.57
C VAL A 41 6.48 0.59 2.85
N ILE A 42 5.62 -0.24 3.44
CA ILE A 42 5.21 -1.53 2.87
C ILE A 42 3.76 -1.41 2.38
N GLY A 43 3.58 -1.39 1.06
CA GLY A 43 2.26 -1.42 0.44
C GLY A 43 1.63 -2.81 0.49
N VAL A 44 0.43 -2.91 1.05
CA VAL A 44 -0.36 -4.15 1.03
C VAL A 44 -1.09 -4.26 -0.30
N GLY A 45 -0.56 -5.08 -1.20
CA GLY A 45 -1.02 -5.18 -2.58
C GLY A 45 -0.37 -4.17 -3.52
N LYS A 46 -0.45 -4.47 -4.83
CA LYS A 46 0.25 -3.73 -5.87
C LYS A 46 -0.21 -2.28 -6.01
N VAL A 47 -1.49 -2.01 -5.81
CA VAL A 47 -2.02 -0.64 -5.89
C VAL A 47 -1.42 0.24 -4.81
N ALA A 48 -1.40 -0.21 -3.56
CA ALA A 48 -0.82 0.55 -2.44
C ALA A 48 0.68 0.78 -2.63
N GLU A 49 1.42 -0.27 -3.01
CA GLU A 49 2.86 -0.18 -3.29
C GLU A 49 3.16 0.88 -4.37
N GLN A 50 2.49 0.80 -5.52
CA GLN A 50 2.71 1.72 -6.63
C GLN A 50 2.30 3.15 -6.29
N ARG A 51 1.21 3.34 -5.54
CA ARG A 51 0.77 4.67 -5.11
C ARG A 51 1.74 5.31 -4.14
N ALA A 52 2.20 4.57 -3.12
CA ALA A 52 3.21 5.06 -2.20
C ALA A 52 4.51 5.44 -2.93
N ARG A 53 4.97 4.59 -3.85
CA ARG A 53 6.16 4.87 -4.66
C ARG A 53 6.00 6.16 -5.46
N ARG A 54 4.90 6.31 -6.19
CA ARG A 54 4.62 7.51 -7.00
C ARG A 54 4.53 8.77 -6.15
N ALA A 55 3.78 8.74 -5.04
CA ALA A 55 3.57 9.89 -4.17
C ALA A 55 4.89 10.38 -3.57
N LEU A 56 5.67 9.46 -2.99
CA LEU A 56 6.95 9.80 -2.35
C LEU A 56 7.99 10.29 -3.36
N SER A 57 8.06 9.69 -4.55
CA SER A 57 8.95 10.16 -5.61
C SER A 57 8.55 11.55 -6.12
N ALA A 58 7.26 11.83 -6.29
CA ALA A 58 6.79 13.15 -6.74
C ALA A 58 7.08 14.27 -5.72
N GLU A 59 7.07 13.94 -4.43
CA GLU A 59 7.35 14.86 -3.33
C GLU A 59 8.87 14.96 -3.00
N GLY A 60 9.73 14.25 -3.74
CA GLY A 60 11.18 14.28 -3.54
C GLY A 60 11.66 13.55 -2.27
N VAL A 61 10.85 12.63 -1.73
CA VAL A 61 11.23 11.83 -0.55
C VAL A 61 12.10 10.65 -1.01
N VAL A 62 13.43 10.81 -0.89
CA VAL A 62 14.42 9.85 -1.43
C VAL A 62 14.95 8.84 -0.40
N ASN A 63 14.81 9.10 0.90
CA ASN A 63 15.38 8.27 1.97
C ASN A 63 14.40 7.21 2.52
N VAL A 64 13.26 7.00 1.85
CA VAL A 64 12.23 6.05 2.28
C VAL A 64 12.11 4.94 1.24
N ARG A 65 12.41 3.71 1.63
CA ARG A 65 12.26 2.54 0.77
C ARG A 65 10.78 2.17 0.64
N VAL A 66 10.30 1.95 -0.58
CA VAL A 66 8.94 1.45 -0.81
C VAL A 66 8.99 0.01 -1.29
N GLU A 67 8.33 -0.88 -0.55
CA GLU A 67 8.22 -2.31 -0.82
C GLU A 67 6.76 -2.75 -0.82
N GLY A 68 6.50 -3.97 -1.28
CA GLY A 68 5.15 -4.52 -1.35
C GLY A 68 5.06 -5.92 -0.75
N VAL A 69 3.92 -6.20 -0.13
CA VAL A 69 3.49 -7.56 0.25
C VAL A 69 2.20 -7.93 -0.48
N MET A 70 1.91 -9.22 -0.61
CA MET A 70 0.66 -9.67 -1.21
C MET A 70 -0.55 -9.16 -0.42
N HIS A 71 -1.62 -8.76 -1.10
CA HIS A 71 -2.86 -8.38 -0.42
C HIS A 71 -3.61 -9.63 0.07
N PRO A 72 -4.16 -9.65 1.30
CA PRO A 72 -4.87 -10.79 1.87
C PRO A 72 -6.28 -11.03 1.30
N SER A 73 -6.67 -10.34 0.22
CA SER A 73 -8.07 -10.37 -0.21
C SER A 73 -8.41 -11.75 -0.78
N PRO A 74 -9.56 -12.34 -0.43
CA PRO A 74 -9.98 -13.62 -1.00
C PRO A 74 -10.26 -13.54 -2.50
N ARG A 75 -10.37 -12.33 -3.05
CA ARG A 75 -10.46 -12.10 -4.50
C ARG A 75 -9.19 -12.48 -5.24
N ASN A 76 -8.05 -12.62 -4.55
CA ASN A 76 -6.82 -13.14 -5.11
C ASN A 76 -6.75 -14.66 -4.85
N PRO A 77 -6.83 -15.53 -5.88
CA PRO A 77 -6.78 -16.97 -5.70
C PRO A 77 -5.53 -17.47 -4.99
N LEU A 78 -4.40 -16.77 -5.12
CA LEU A 78 -3.15 -17.12 -4.44
C LEU A 78 -3.21 -16.86 -2.93
N ALA A 79 -3.95 -15.82 -2.50
CA ALA A 79 -4.10 -15.52 -1.08
C ALA A 79 -4.87 -16.63 -0.33
N ASN A 80 -5.78 -17.32 -1.04
CA ASN A 80 -6.56 -18.43 -0.47
C ASN A 80 -5.75 -19.73 -0.31
N LYS A 81 -4.51 -19.79 -0.83
CA LYS A 81 -3.65 -20.98 -0.82
C LYS A 81 -2.45 -20.85 0.12
N GLY A 82 -2.54 -19.99 1.13
CA GLY A 82 -1.46 -19.75 2.10
C GLY A 82 -0.87 -18.35 2.01
N TRP A 83 -1.71 -17.31 2.14
CA TRP A 83 -1.25 -15.92 2.18
C TRP A 83 -0.22 -15.66 3.28
N GLU A 84 -0.43 -16.23 4.48
CA GLU A 84 0.41 -15.99 5.65
C GLU A 84 1.87 -16.38 5.39
N GLU A 85 2.10 -17.58 4.86
CA GLU A 85 3.46 -18.05 4.53
C GLU A 85 4.15 -17.15 3.51
N VAL A 86 3.42 -16.73 2.47
CA VAL A 86 3.95 -15.82 1.44
C VAL A 86 4.27 -14.44 2.02
N ALA A 87 3.40 -13.91 2.89
CA ALA A 87 3.62 -12.63 3.54
C ALA A 87 4.80 -12.71 4.51
N ARG A 88 4.89 -13.77 5.31
CA ARG A 88 5.98 -13.99 6.28
C ARG A 88 7.33 -14.14 5.60
N ALA A 89 7.41 -14.91 4.51
CA ALA A 89 8.62 -15.01 3.70
C ALA A 89 9.04 -13.65 3.15
N LYS A 90 8.10 -12.87 2.59
CA LYS A 90 8.41 -11.52 2.08
C LYS A 90 8.86 -10.56 3.19
N LEU A 91 8.25 -10.60 4.38
CA LEU A 91 8.68 -9.79 5.51
C LEU A 91 10.05 -10.21 6.06
N ALA A 92 10.38 -11.51 5.99
CA ALA A 92 11.71 -12.02 6.32
C ALA A 92 12.77 -11.49 5.34
N ASP A 93 12.49 -11.55 4.03
CA ASP A 93 13.38 -11.03 2.98
C ASP A 93 13.61 -9.53 3.09
N LEU A 94 12.61 -8.78 3.58
CA LEU A 94 12.73 -7.36 3.86
C LEU A 94 13.49 -7.05 5.15
N GLY A 95 13.80 -8.07 5.97
CA GLY A 95 14.51 -7.93 7.24
C GLY A 95 13.68 -7.29 8.34
N VAL A 96 12.35 -7.25 8.22
CA VAL A 96 11.47 -6.54 9.16
C VAL A 96 10.85 -7.43 10.23
N LEU A 97 10.89 -8.76 10.10
CA LEU A 97 10.35 -9.67 11.12
C LEU A 97 10.96 -9.47 12.53
N PRO A 98 12.29 -9.26 12.71
CA PRO A 98 12.86 -9.02 14.04
C PRO A 98 12.30 -7.77 14.74
N LEU A 99 11.81 -6.80 13.97
CA LEU A 99 11.20 -5.58 14.51
C LEU A 99 9.82 -5.83 15.12
N LEU A 100 9.15 -6.92 14.73
CA LEU A 100 7.81 -7.29 15.20
C LEU A 100 7.84 -8.19 16.44
N SER A 101 8.97 -8.84 16.71
CA SER A 101 9.15 -9.77 17.83
C SER A 101 9.71 -9.11 19.09
N SER A 102 9.63 -7.78 19.21
CA SER A 102 10.02 -7.08 20.45
C SER A 102 8.96 -7.28 21.52
N SER A 103 9.04 -8.41 22.23
CA SER A 103 8.48 -8.65 23.57
C SER A 103 9.49 -9.46 24.37
#